data_AF-A0A535XUT4-F1
#
_entry.id   AF-A0A535XUT4-F1
#
_cell.length_a   1.000
_cell.length_b   1.000
_cell.length_c   1.000
_cell.angle_alpha   90.00
_cell.angle_beta   90.00
_cell.angle_gamma   90.00
#
_symmetry.space_group_name_H-M   'P 1'
#
loop_
_entity.id
_entity.type
_entity.pdbx_description
1 polymer ?
#
loop_
_entity_poly.entity_id
_entity_poly.type
_entity_poly.pdbx_seq_one_letter_code
_entity_poly.pdbx_strand_id
1 'polypeptide(L)' 'MSWSVDPMHTQVEFSAKHMGIMTVKGAFTGVNAAIDFKEDDFTASSVE' A
#
# COMPACT_ATOMS: atom_id res chain seq x y z
N MET A 1 0.12 0.85 18.16
CA MET A 1 -0.48 2.20 18.01
C MET A 1 -1.06 2.23 16.60
N SER A 2 -2.32 2.63 16.41
CA SER A 2 -2.94 2.57 15.08
C SER A 2 -2.75 3.89 14.33
N TRP A 3 -2.11 3.84 13.17
CA TRP A 3 -1.85 4.96 12.28
C TRP A 3 -2.77 4.88 11.07
N SER A 4 -3.51 5.95 10.79
CA SER A 4 -4.28 6.05 9.55
C SER A 4 -3.39 6.58 8.44
N VAL A 5 -3.42 5.93 7.28
CA VAL A 5 -2.66 6.33 6.11
C VAL A 5 -3.38 7.48 5.41
N ASP A 6 -2.68 8.61 5.23
CA ASP A 6 -3.22 9.77 4.53
C ASP A 6 -3.33 9.49 3.01
N PRO A 7 -4.54 9.53 2.43
CA PRO A 7 -4.75 9.29 1.00
C PRO A 7 -4.09 10.32 0.09
N MET A 8 -3.83 11.55 0.55
CA MET A 8 -3.22 12.61 -0.27
C MET A 8 -1.70 12.48 -0.38
N HIS A 9 -1.07 11.71 0.50
CA HIS A 9 0.37 11.51 0.56
C HIS A 9 0.78 10.05 0.34
N THR A 10 -0.16 9.22 -0.10
CA THR A 10 0.06 7.79 -0.36
C THR A 10 -0.44 7.44 -1.75
N GLN A 11 0.30 6.57 -2.44
CA GLN A 11 -0.08 6.07 -3.75
C GLN A 11 0.08 4.56 -3.79
N VAL A 12 -0.96 3.84 -4.24
CA VAL A 12 -0.90 2.40 -4.50
C VAL A 12 -0.94 2.19 -6.00
N GLU A 13 0.16 1.65 -6.54
CA GLU A 13 0.34 1.42 -7.97
C GLU A 13 0.45 -0.06 -8.30
N PHE A 14 0.13 -0.41 -9.54
CA PHE A 14 0.42 -1.71 -10.11
C PHE A 14 1.11 -1.56 -11.46
N SER A 15 1.88 -2.60 -11.81
CA SER A 15 2.53 -2.72 -13.11
C SER A 15 2.47 -4.16 -13.57
N ALA A 16 1.93 -4.39 -14.77
CA ALA A 16 1.81 -5.71 -15.36
C ALA A 16 2.40 -5.72 -16.77
N LYS A 17 3.01 -6.85 -17.15
CA LYS A 17 3.48 -7.05 -18.52
C LYS A 17 2.32 -7.47 -19.41
N HIS A 18 2.10 -6.71 -20.48
CA HIS A 18 1.18 -7.09 -21.55
C HIS A 18 1.98 -7.75 -22.68
N MET A 19 1.82 -9.07 -22.80
CA MET A 19 2.51 -9.94 -23.77
C MET A 19 4.05 -9.85 -23.72
N GLY A 20 4.63 -9.46 -22.57
CA GLY A 20 6.08 -9.37 -22.36
C GLY A 20 6.77 -8.16 -23.01
N ILE A 21 6.08 -7.41 -23.89
CA ILE A 21 6.67 -6.32 -24.69
C ILE A 21 6.26 -4.95 -24.16
N MET A 22 5.03 -4.84 -23.63
CA MET A 22 4.52 -3.60 -23.05
C MET A 22 4.36 -3.73 -21.53
N THR A 23 4.54 -2.61 -20.82
CA THR A 23 4.22 -2.52 -19.39
C THR A 23 2.99 -1.64 -19.23
N VAL A 24 1.91 -2.21 -18.71
CA VAL A 24 0.72 -1.44 -18.31
C VAL A 24 0.89 -1.04 -16.86
N LYS A 25 0.82 0.26 -16.58
CA LYS A 25 0.85 0.82 -15.23
C LYS A 25 -0.52 1.41 -14.88
N GLY A 26 -0.89 1.32 -13.61
CA GLY A 26 -2.08 1.98 -13.10
C GLY A 26 -1.96 2.24 -11.60
N ALA A 27 -2.92 3.00 -11.07
CA ALA A 27 -2.98 3.35 -9.66
C ALA A 27 -4.42 3.21 -9.13
N PHE A 28 -4.56 2.89 -7.85
CA PHE A 28 -5.83 2.92 -7.13
C PHE A 28 -6.02 4.31 -6.52
N THR A 29 -7.14 4.97 -6.80
CA THR A 29 -7.39 6.37 -6.39
C THR A 29 -8.19 6.52 -5.10
N GLY A 30 -8.66 5.42 -4.51
CA GLY A 30 -9.48 5.41 -3.30
C GLY A 30 -9.04 4.30 -2.35
N VAL A 31 -7.87 4.48 -1.74
CA VAL A 31 -7.32 3.55 -0.76
C VAL A 31 -7.50 4.13 0.64
N ASN A 32 -8.11 3.34 1.51
CA ASN A 32 -8.13 3.58 2.95
C ASN A 32 -7.28 2.47 3.57
N ALA A 33 -6.31 2.83 4.40
CA ALA A 33 -5.46 1.87 5.07
C ALA A 33 -5.14 2.31 6.51
N ALA A 34 -4.93 1.32 7.37
CA ALA A 34 -4.49 1.52 8.75
C ALA A 34 -3.34 0.58 9.09
N ILE A 35 -2.40 1.06 9.91
CA ILE A 35 -1.22 0.31 10.34
C ILE A 35 -1.24 0.22 11.86
N ASP A 36 -1.23 -0.98 12.43
CA ASP A 36 -0.92 -1.18 13.85
C ASP A 36 0.55 -1.58 13.99
N PHE A 37 1.35 -0.62 14.44
CA PHE A 37 2.78 -0.81 14.63
C PHE A 37 3.11 -1.08 16.09
N LYS A 38 3.94 -2.11 16.31
CA LYS A 38 4.46 -2.53 17.61
C LYS A 38 5.97 -2.31 17.66
N GLU A 39 6.40 -1.25 18.34
CA GLU A 39 7.82 -0.83 18.40
C GLU A 39 8.73 -1.87 19.08
N ASP A 40 8.20 -2.60 20.07
CA ASP A 40 8.96 -3.59 20.84
C ASP A 40 9.02 -4.97 20.16
N ASP A 41 8.10 -5.26 19.22
CA ASP A 41 8.04 -6.51 18.45
C ASP A 41 7.37 -6.31 17.09
N PHE A 42 8.17 -6.11 16.05
CA PHE A 42 7.66 -5.88 14.70
C PHE A 42 6.88 -7.06 14.12
N THR A 43 7.10 -8.29 14.59
CA THR A 43 6.38 -9.47 14.07
C THR A 43 4.90 -9.48 14.48
N ALA A 44 4.56 -8.73 15.53
CA ALA A 44 3.20 -8.52 16.00
C ALA A 44 2.49 -7.31 15.36
N SER A 45 3.11 -6.66 14.37
CA SER A 45 2.50 -5.52 13.64
C SER A 45 1.59 -5.99 12.49
N SER A 46 0.61 -5.17 12.10
CA SER A 46 -0.35 -5.50 11.02
C SER A 46 -0.76 -4.29 10.19
N VAL A 47 -1.35 -4.56 9.02
CA VAL A 47 -1.91 -3.56 8.10
C VAL A 47 -3.29 -4.03 7.64
N GLU A 48 -4.25 -3.09 7.59
CA GLU A 48 -5.62 -3.28 7.09
C GLU A 48 -5.94 -2.30 5.97
#